data_AF-A0A1B6HPM0-F1
#
_entry.id   AF-A0A1B6HPM0-F1
#
_cell.length_a   1.000
_cell.length_b   1.000
_cell.length_c   1.000
_cell.angle_alpha   90.00
_cell.angle_beta   90.00
_cell.angle_gamma   90.00
#
_symmetry.space_group_name_H-M   'P 1'
#
loop_
_entity.id
_entity.type
_entity.pdbx_description
1 polymer ?
#
loop_
_entity_poly.entity_id
_entity_poly.type
_entity_poly.pdbx_seq_one_letter_code
_entity_poly.pdbx_strand_id
1 'polypeptide(L)'
;KAWLEQQMLERCRADEERKQAEQVYHDALVARDKRAVQLDEMERECKRKLEQATCRFNQALVAEQETRKRMQEMRDMEDQQAEIYNAITSDFLTENPNLRASNLGPNRINGAFYKGMTDAEREEIRQYNLSKIEENKIRQQEEAKREADWLALSSEIARSVSLKDREIMKKQKEIEREVREQNRILDCERKRQQEYLDKVVYTNTPTAAYFEQFNTTTR
;
A
#
# COMPACT_ATOMS: atom_id res chain seq x y z
N LYS A 1 60.78 84.60 -107.71
CA LYS A 1 59.34 84.27 -107.76
C LYS A 1 59.09 82.82 -107.33
N ALA A 2 59.79 81.83 -107.92
CA ALA A 2 59.66 80.41 -107.56
C ALA A 2 59.89 80.02 -106.06
N TRP A 3 60.85 80.63 -105.36
CA TRP A 3 61.15 80.29 -103.96
C TRP A 3 60.05 80.73 -102.98
N LEU A 4 59.43 81.90 -103.20
CA LEU A 4 58.33 82.39 -102.37
C LEU A 4 57.06 81.55 -102.57
N GLU A 5 56.79 81.12 -103.81
CA GLU A 5 55.67 80.21 -104.13
C GLU A 5 55.85 78.85 -103.44
N GLN A 6 57.07 78.32 -103.42
CA GLN A 6 57.39 77.08 -102.71
C GLN A 6 57.23 77.23 -101.19
N GLN A 7 57.71 78.32 -100.60
CA GLN A 7 57.57 78.59 -99.17
C GLN A 7 56.10 78.80 -98.75
N MET A 8 55.28 79.39 -99.63
CA MET A 8 53.83 79.50 -99.43
C MET A 8 53.15 78.13 -99.48
N LEU A 9 53.52 77.27 -100.43
CA LEU A 9 52.97 75.91 -100.54
C LEU A 9 53.34 75.03 -99.34
N GLU A 10 54.60 75.11 -98.87
CA GLU A 10 55.05 74.40 -97.67
C GLU A 10 54.31 74.87 -96.42
N ARG A 11 54.08 76.19 -96.27
CA ARG A 11 53.26 76.72 -95.17
C ARG A 11 51.81 76.24 -95.24
N CYS A 12 51.20 76.26 -96.43
CA CYS A 12 49.84 75.75 -96.61
C CYS A 12 49.75 74.25 -96.29
N ARG A 13 50.71 73.43 -96.73
CA ARG A 13 50.76 71.99 -96.40
C ARG A 13 50.94 71.76 -94.90
N ALA A 14 51.85 72.48 -94.25
CA ALA A 14 52.05 72.36 -92.80
C ALA A 14 50.80 72.80 -92.01
N ASP A 15 50.09 73.84 -92.46
CA ASP A 15 48.82 74.27 -91.86
C ASP A 15 47.70 73.23 -92.08
N GLU A 16 47.66 72.58 -93.24
CA GLU A 16 46.72 71.48 -93.54
C GLU A 16 47.02 70.23 -92.70
N GLU A 17 48.29 69.83 -92.60
CA GLU A 17 48.73 68.73 -91.73
C GLU A 17 48.42 69.02 -90.26
N ARG A 18 48.62 70.27 -89.80
CA ARG A 18 48.27 70.66 -88.43
C ARG A 18 46.76 70.56 -88.19
N LYS A 19 45.93 71.04 -89.12
CA LYS A 19 44.47 70.91 -89.04
C LYS A 19 44.03 69.45 -89.05
N GLN A 20 44.64 68.60 -89.88
CA GLN A 20 44.35 67.17 -89.90
C GLN A 20 44.75 66.50 -88.58
N ALA A 21 45.92 66.84 -88.01
CA ALA A 21 46.36 66.33 -86.71
C ALA A 21 45.43 66.79 -85.57
N GLU A 22 45.00 68.05 -85.58
CA GLU A 22 44.02 68.60 -84.63
C GLU A 22 42.66 67.89 -84.74
N GLN A 23 42.18 67.59 -85.95
CA GLN A 23 40.95 66.83 -86.20
C GLN A 23 41.06 65.40 -85.68
N VAL A 24 42.14 64.68 -86.01
CA VAL A 24 42.38 63.31 -85.53
C VAL A 24 42.45 63.27 -84.00
N TYR A 25 43.10 64.25 -83.38
CA TYR A 25 43.17 64.37 -81.92
C TYR A 25 41.78 64.64 -81.31
N HIS A 26 41.01 65.55 -81.91
CA HIS A 26 39.64 65.83 -81.48
C HIS A 26 38.74 64.60 -81.57
N ASP A 27 38.79 63.87 -82.69
CA ASP A 27 38.03 62.63 -82.89
C ASP A 27 38.44 61.55 -81.88
N ALA A 28 39.74 61.44 -81.58
CA ALA A 28 40.24 60.51 -80.56
C ALA A 28 39.74 60.87 -79.15
N LEU A 29 39.69 62.16 -78.79
CA LEU A 29 39.10 62.62 -77.52
C LEU A 29 37.61 62.29 -77.44
N VAL A 30 36.86 62.60 -78.50
CA VAL A 30 35.42 62.30 -78.58
C VAL A 30 35.16 60.79 -78.49
N ALA A 31 35.98 59.97 -79.14
CA ALA A 31 35.88 58.51 -79.05
C ALA A 31 36.18 58.00 -77.64
N ARG A 32 37.19 58.57 -76.97
CA ARG A 32 37.52 58.23 -75.58
C ARG A 32 36.38 58.57 -74.63
N ASP A 33 35.81 59.76 -74.75
CA ASP A 33 34.72 60.22 -73.88
C ASP A 33 33.44 59.41 -74.12
N LYS A 34 33.11 59.09 -75.38
CA LYS A 34 32.03 58.15 -75.70
C LYS A 34 32.24 56.78 -75.06
N ARG A 35 33.46 56.25 -75.10
CA ARG A 35 33.80 54.97 -74.46
C ARG A 35 33.70 55.05 -72.94
N ALA A 36 34.09 56.19 -72.33
CA ALA A 36 33.96 56.40 -70.90
C ALA A 36 32.49 56.37 -70.45
N VAL A 37 31.60 57.04 -71.20
CA VAL A 37 30.14 57.01 -70.94
C VAL A 37 29.59 55.60 -71.05
N GLN A 38 29.95 54.86 -72.11
CA GLN A 38 29.52 53.46 -72.27
C GLN A 38 29.97 52.56 -71.12
N LEU A 39 31.22 52.72 -70.65
CA LEU A 39 31.73 51.93 -69.53
C LEU A 39 31.00 52.24 -68.22
N ASP A 40 30.71 53.51 -67.94
CA ASP A 40 29.95 53.93 -66.76
C ASP A 40 28.49 53.41 -66.80
N GLU A 41 27.83 53.46 -67.96
CA GLU A 41 26.50 52.85 -68.15
C GLU A 41 26.51 51.34 -67.87
N MET A 42 27.48 50.62 -68.44
CA MET A 42 27.63 49.18 -68.21
C MET A 42 27.94 48.85 -66.74
N GLU A 43 28.77 49.65 -66.07
CA GLU A 43 29.05 49.48 -64.64
C GLU A 43 27.80 49.67 -63.78
N ARG A 44 27.01 50.72 -64.06
CA ARG A 44 25.73 50.98 -63.37
C ARG A 44 24.74 49.84 -63.59
N GLU A 45 24.63 49.31 -64.81
CA GLU A 45 23.77 48.17 -65.08
C GLU A 45 24.22 46.91 -64.34
N CYS A 46 25.52 46.62 -64.31
CA CYS A 46 26.09 45.50 -63.58
C CYS A 46 25.81 45.61 -62.07
N LYS A 47 26.04 46.80 -61.49
CA LYS A 47 25.70 47.09 -60.08
C LYS A 47 24.22 46.85 -59.81
N ARG A 48 23.33 47.38 -60.66
CA ARG A 48 21.88 47.21 -60.52
C ARG A 48 21.47 45.73 -60.61
N LYS A 49 22.05 44.96 -61.53
CA LYS A 49 21.79 43.51 -61.66
C LYS A 49 22.26 42.74 -60.42
N LEU A 50 23.41 43.11 -59.85
CA LEU A 50 23.95 42.48 -58.65
C LEU A 50 23.11 42.80 -57.41
N GLU A 51 22.67 44.05 -57.25
CA GLU A 51 21.73 44.46 -56.20
C GLU A 51 20.39 43.73 -56.31
N GLN A 52 19.86 43.58 -57.52
CA GLN A 52 18.63 42.81 -57.74
C GLN A 52 18.82 41.32 -57.40
N ALA A 53 19.95 40.73 -57.77
CA ALA A 53 20.26 39.33 -57.46
C ALA A 53 20.40 39.10 -55.95
N THR A 54 21.14 39.98 -55.25
CA THR A 54 21.31 39.91 -53.79
C THR A 54 20.00 40.14 -53.04
N CYS A 55 19.17 41.08 -53.49
CA CYS A 55 17.83 41.29 -52.94
C CYS A 55 16.96 40.03 -53.08
N ARG A 56 16.92 39.41 -54.27
CA ARG A 56 16.19 38.15 -54.49
C ARG A 56 16.71 37.01 -53.63
N PHE A 57 18.03 36.88 -53.49
CA PHE A 57 18.65 35.86 -52.64
C PHE A 57 18.27 36.06 -51.17
N ASN A 58 18.35 37.30 -50.66
CA ASN A 58 17.98 37.62 -49.28
C ASN A 58 16.48 37.37 -49.04
N GLN A 59 15.61 37.70 -49.99
CA GLN A 59 14.19 37.38 -49.92
C GLN A 59 13.93 35.87 -49.85
N ALA A 60 14.61 35.08 -50.68
CA ALA A 60 14.51 33.62 -50.64
C ALA A 60 15.03 33.05 -49.31
N LEU A 61 16.13 33.59 -48.79
CA LEU A 61 16.70 33.18 -47.51
C LEU A 61 15.77 33.48 -46.34
N VAL A 62 15.11 34.66 -46.33
CA VAL A 62 14.11 35.00 -45.30
C VAL A 62 12.92 34.04 -45.37
N ALA A 63 12.42 33.75 -46.57
CA ALA A 63 11.32 32.79 -46.75
C ALA A 63 11.70 31.38 -46.25
N GLU A 64 12.92 30.90 -46.55
CA GLU A 64 13.42 29.61 -46.04
C GLU A 64 13.54 29.61 -44.51
N GLN A 65 14.02 30.70 -43.92
CA GLN A 65 14.11 30.80 -42.45
C GLN A 65 12.73 30.80 -41.80
N GLU A 66 11.75 31.48 -42.38
CA GLU A 66 10.37 31.47 -41.89
C GLU A 66 9.74 30.08 -41.97
N THR A 67 9.90 29.37 -43.10
CA THR A 67 9.37 28.00 -43.21
C THR A 67 10.06 27.07 -42.22
N ARG A 68 11.38 27.18 -42.04
CA ARG A 68 12.13 26.40 -41.06
C ARG A 68 11.64 26.66 -39.63
N LYS A 69 11.40 27.93 -39.26
CA LYS A 69 10.84 28.29 -37.94
C LYS A 69 9.46 27.69 -37.74
N ARG A 70 8.55 27.82 -38.71
CA ARG A 70 7.21 27.21 -38.64
C ARG A 70 7.27 25.69 -38.49
N MET A 71 8.15 25.03 -39.24
CA MET A 71 8.34 23.58 -39.12
C MET A 71 8.90 23.18 -37.75
N GLN A 72 9.78 23.99 -37.17
CA GLN A 72 10.30 23.76 -35.84
C GLN A 72 9.22 23.97 -34.77
N GLU A 73 8.45 25.05 -34.85
CA GLU A 73 7.32 25.31 -33.95
C GLU A 73 6.30 24.16 -33.99
N MET A 74 5.98 23.64 -35.17
CA MET A 74 5.10 22.48 -35.31
C MET A 74 5.66 21.23 -34.64
N ARG A 75 6.96 20.95 -34.79
CA ARG A 75 7.63 19.82 -34.12
C ARG A 75 7.63 19.99 -32.61
N ASP A 76 7.98 21.18 -32.13
CA ASP A 76 8.01 21.47 -30.70
C ASP A 76 6.61 21.29 -30.09
N MET A 77 5.55 21.68 -30.81
CA MET A 77 4.16 21.46 -30.41
C MET A 77 3.79 19.97 -30.39
N GLU A 78 4.19 19.20 -31.40
CA GLU A 78 3.99 17.75 -31.44
C GLU A 78 4.73 17.04 -30.30
N ASP A 79 5.97 17.43 -30.02
CA ASP A 79 6.78 16.88 -28.93
C ASP A 79 6.16 17.20 -27.57
N GLN A 80 5.68 18.44 -27.37
CA GLN A 80 4.95 18.83 -26.15
C GLN A 80 3.67 18.00 -25.97
N GLN A 81 2.90 17.80 -27.04
CA GLN A 81 1.69 16.98 -26.98
C GLN A 81 2.02 15.52 -26.66
N ALA A 82 3.08 14.98 -27.26
CA ALA A 82 3.55 13.63 -26.98
C ALA A 82 4.01 13.48 -25.52
N GLU A 83 4.72 14.47 -24.97
CA GLU A 83 5.12 14.49 -23.56
C GLU A 83 3.90 14.47 -22.63
N ILE A 84 2.92 15.34 -22.87
CA ILE A 84 1.67 15.40 -22.10
C ILE A 84 0.94 14.05 -22.17
N TYR A 85 0.80 13.50 -23.37
CA TYR A 85 0.13 12.22 -23.56
C TYR A 85 0.84 11.11 -22.80
N ASN A 86 2.16 10.98 -22.97
CA ASN A 86 2.98 9.99 -22.30
C ASN A 86 2.91 10.11 -20.77
N ALA A 87 2.93 11.34 -20.24
CA ALA A 87 2.79 11.60 -18.82
C ALA A 87 1.43 11.12 -18.31
N ILE A 88 0.34 11.50 -18.98
CA ILE A 88 -1.03 11.12 -18.59
C ILE A 88 -1.21 9.61 -18.65
N THR A 89 -0.68 8.93 -19.67
CA THR A 89 -0.77 7.48 -19.82
C THR A 89 0.25 6.70 -19.00
N SER A 90 1.16 7.38 -18.32
CA SER A 90 2.20 6.73 -17.53
C SER A 90 1.59 5.94 -16.36
N ASP A 91 2.23 4.85 -15.98
CA ASP A 91 1.79 4.03 -14.84
C ASP A 91 1.80 4.80 -13.50
N PHE A 92 2.61 5.87 -13.43
CA PHE A 92 2.69 6.72 -12.25
C PHE A 92 1.40 7.53 -12.05
N LEU A 93 0.92 8.23 -13.09
CA LEU A 93 -0.31 9.03 -13.01
C LEU A 93 -1.59 8.19 -13.10
N THR A 94 -1.57 7.07 -13.82
CA THR A 94 -2.73 6.15 -13.91
C THR A 94 -2.85 5.22 -12.70
N GLU A 95 -1.86 5.20 -11.82
CA GLU A 95 -1.80 4.35 -10.64
C GLU A 95 -2.02 2.85 -10.94
N ASN A 96 -1.42 2.37 -12.03
CA ASN A 96 -1.64 1.02 -12.55
C ASN A 96 -1.41 -0.07 -11.45
N PRO A 97 -2.44 -0.86 -11.08
CA PRO A 97 -2.34 -1.85 -10.00
C PRO A 97 -1.44 -3.04 -10.37
N ASN A 98 -1.16 -3.24 -11.66
CA ASN A 98 -0.34 -4.35 -12.13
C ASN A 98 1.14 -4.22 -11.74
N LEU A 99 1.62 -3.01 -11.45
CA LEU A 99 2.98 -2.77 -10.94
C LEU A 99 3.27 -3.46 -9.60
N ARG A 100 2.21 -3.81 -8.86
CA ARG A 100 2.30 -4.57 -7.61
C ARG A 100 2.84 -5.99 -7.83
N ALA A 101 2.66 -6.57 -9.02
CA ALA A 101 3.09 -7.95 -9.31
C ALA A 101 4.62 -8.05 -9.33
N SER A 102 5.19 -9.03 -8.61
CA SER A 102 6.62 -9.28 -8.62
C SER A 102 7.01 -10.17 -9.79
N ASN A 103 8.10 -9.81 -10.48
CA ASN A 103 8.71 -10.67 -11.50
C ASN A 103 9.25 -12.00 -10.94
N LEU A 104 9.41 -12.11 -9.61
CA LEU A 104 9.89 -13.33 -8.95
C LEU A 104 8.78 -14.36 -8.68
N GLY A 105 7.52 -14.05 -9.01
CA GLY A 105 6.42 -15.01 -8.95
C GLY A 105 5.05 -14.38 -8.69
N PRO A 106 3.96 -15.07 -9.07
CA PRO A 106 2.60 -14.51 -9.06
C PRO A 106 2.07 -14.21 -7.65
N ASN A 107 2.48 -14.98 -6.64
CA ASN A 107 2.04 -14.76 -5.25
C ASN A 107 2.90 -13.74 -4.49
N ARG A 108 3.97 -13.23 -5.12
CA ARG A 108 4.85 -12.26 -4.50
C ARG A 108 4.49 -10.86 -4.96
N ILE A 109 4.42 -9.96 -4.00
CA ILE A 109 4.07 -8.56 -4.21
C ILE A 109 5.33 -7.72 -4.07
N ASN A 110 5.49 -6.74 -4.96
CA ASN A 110 6.48 -5.70 -4.78
C ASN A 110 5.99 -4.68 -3.75
N GLY A 111 6.63 -4.66 -2.57
CA GLY A 111 6.26 -3.77 -1.47
C GLY A 111 6.36 -2.28 -1.82
N ALA A 112 7.25 -1.90 -2.74
CA ALA A 112 7.41 -0.50 -3.15
C ALA A 112 6.19 0.04 -3.92
N PHE A 113 5.47 -0.84 -4.64
CA PHE A 113 4.31 -0.48 -5.46
C PHE A 113 2.99 -0.98 -4.85
N TYR A 114 2.99 -1.37 -3.58
CA TYR A 114 1.79 -1.83 -2.91
C TYR A 114 0.87 -0.65 -2.55
N LYS A 115 -0.27 -0.53 -3.23
CA LYS A 115 -1.30 0.49 -2.99
C LYS A 115 -2.56 -0.04 -2.32
N GLY A 116 -2.44 -1.13 -1.55
CA GLY A 116 -3.57 -1.77 -0.86
C GLY A 116 -4.16 -2.98 -1.59
N MET A 117 -5.26 -3.48 -1.03
CA MET A 117 -5.98 -4.66 -1.54
C MET A 117 -6.91 -4.32 -2.70
N THR A 118 -7.02 -5.26 -3.63
CA THR A 118 -8.00 -5.17 -4.73
C THR A 118 -9.43 -5.23 -4.18
N ASP A 119 -10.40 -4.72 -4.93
CA ASP A 119 -11.81 -4.80 -4.53
C ASP A 119 -12.28 -6.26 -4.40
N ALA A 120 -11.75 -7.16 -5.23
CA ALA A 120 -12.02 -8.60 -5.16
C ALA A 120 -11.49 -9.23 -3.86
N GLU A 121 -10.23 -8.95 -3.48
CA GLU A 121 -9.65 -9.40 -2.20
C GLU A 121 -10.49 -8.87 -1.01
N ARG A 122 -10.93 -7.62 -1.07
CA ARG A 122 -11.76 -7.01 -0.02
C ARG A 122 -13.15 -7.65 0.07
N GLU A 123 -13.76 -8.00 -1.05
CA GLU A 123 -15.05 -8.68 -1.08
C GLU A 123 -14.93 -10.11 -0.54
N GLU A 124 -13.86 -10.83 -0.86
CA GLU A 124 -13.61 -12.17 -0.30
C GLU A 124 -13.51 -12.13 1.24
N ILE A 125 -12.77 -11.17 1.79
CA ILE A 125 -12.68 -10.96 3.24
C ILE A 125 -14.05 -10.62 3.83
N ARG A 126 -14.86 -9.82 3.15
CA ARG A 126 -16.22 -9.49 3.60
C ARG A 126 -17.10 -10.73 3.67
N GLN A 127 -17.07 -11.58 2.65
CA GLN A 127 -17.83 -12.83 2.62
C GLN A 127 -17.36 -13.81 3.72
N TYR A 128 -16.05 -13.91 3.93
CA TYR A 128 -15.48 -14.70 5.02
C TYR A 128 -15.93 -14.20 6.41
N ASN A 129 -15.95 -12.89 6.63
CA ASN A 129 -16.41 -12.35 7.90
C ASN A 129 -17.91 -12.62 8.13
N LEU A 130 -18.73 -12.54 7.09
CA LEU A 130 -20.15 -12.87 7.17
C LEU A 130 -20.38 -14.34 7.53
N SER A 131 -19.63 -15.26 6.91
CA SER A 131 -19.72 -16.68 7.27
C SER A 131 -19.28 -16.94 8.71
N LYS A 132 -18.22 -16.26 9.19
CA LYS A 132 -17.76 -16.36 10.58
C LYS A 132 -18.77 -15.84 11.59
N ILE A 133 -19.49 -14.76 11.27
CA ILE A 133 -20.57 -14.26 12.12
C ILE A 133 -21.66 -15.33 12.26
N GLU A 134 -22.04 -15.97 11.16
CA GLU A 134 -23.08 -16.99 11.18
C GLU A 134 -22.64 -18.26 11.93
N GLU A 135 -21.42 -18.74 11.70
CA GLU A 135 -20.83 -19.86 12.46
C GLU A 135 -20.80 -19.58 13.97
N ASN A 136 -20.44 -18.37 14.37
CA ASN A 136 -20.40 -17.99 15.78
C ASN A 136 -21.80 -17.96 16.41
N LYS A 137 -22.83 -17.50 15.68
CA LYS A 137 -24.21 -17.56 16.16
C LYS A 137 -24.67 -18.99 16.38
N ILE A 138 -24.36 -19.90 15.44
CA ILE A 138 -24.71 -21.33 15.58
C ILE A 138 -24.00 -21.92 16.80
N ARG A 139 -22.70 -21.66 16.96
CA ARG A 139 -21.93 -22.14 18.12
C ARG A 139 -22.51 -21.64 19.45
N GLN A 140 -22.87 -20.36 19.52
CA GLN A 140 -23.48 -19.77 20.72
C GLN A 140 -24.83 -20.43 21.04
N GLN A 141 -25.64 -20.77 20.03
CA GLN A 141 -26.89 -21.51 20.24
C GLN A 141 -26.65 -22.93 20.74
N GLU A 142 -25.63 -23.62 20.23
CA GLU A 142 -25.25 -24.96 20.70
C GLU A 142 -24.71 -24.95 22.14
N GLU A 143 -23.89 -23.96 22.49
CA GLU A 143 -23.39 -23.76 23.84
C GLU A 143 -24.53 -23.48 24.82
N ALA A 144 -25.47 -22.60 24.46
CA ALA A 144 -26.64 -22.32 25.29
C ALA A 144 -27.51 -23.57 25.52
N LYS A 145 -27.70 -24.41 24.48
CA LYS A 145 -28.40 -25.70 24.63
C LYS A 145 -27.65 -26.64 25.58
N ARG A 146 -26.33 -26.78 25.40
CA ARG A 146 -25.50 -27.64 26.26
C ARG A 146 -25.50 -27.18 27.72
N GLU A 147 -25.47 -25.86 27.94
CA GLU A 147 -25.55 -25.29 29.28
C GLU A 147 -26.92 -25.57 29.92
N ALA A 148 -28.02 -25.43 29.16
CA ALA A 148 -29.35 -25.79 29.63
C ALA A 148 -29.47 -27.28 30.00
N ASP A 149 -28.92 -28.17 29.16
CA ASP A 149 -28.89 -29.62 29.43
C ASP A 149 -28.07 -29.93 30.70
N TRP A 150 -26.93 -29.25 30.87
CA TRP A 150 -26.08 -29.40 32.06
C TRP A 150 -26.78 -28.93 33.34
N LEU A 151 -27.47 -27.79 33.29
CA LEU A 151 -28.25 -27.27 34.42
C LEU A 151 -29.41 -28.21 34.78
N ALA A 152 -30.08 -28.80 33.77
CA ALA A 152 -31.14 -29.78 33.97
C ALA A 152 -30.60 -31.05 34.67
N LEU A 153 -29.49 -31.60 34.17
CA LEU A 153 -28.84 -32.76 34.78
C LEU A 153 -28.37 -32.48 36.21
N SER A 154 -27.72 -31.32 36.43
CA SER A 154 -27.26 -30.89 37.75
C SER A 154 -28.42 -30.79 38.74
N SER A 155 -29.55 -30.20 38.31
CA SER A 155 -30.76 -30.11 39.11
C SER A 155 -31.35 -31.48 39.45
N GLU A 156 -31.33 -32.43 38.51
CA GLU A 156 -31.77 -33.81 38.76
C GLU A 156 -30.87 -34.54 39.75
N ILE A 157 -29.55 -34.45 39.59
CA ILE A 157 -28.58 -35.02 40.53
C ILE A 157 -28.78 -34.43 41.92
N ALA A 158 -28.91 -33.10 42.05
CA ALA A 158 -29.15 -32.44 43.33
C ALA A 158 -30.44 -32.94 44.01
N ARG A 159 -31.52 -33.14 43.24
CA ARG A 159 -32.77 -33.75 43.75
C ARG A 159 -32.54 -35.18 44.23
N SER A 160 -31.84 -36.00 43.44
CA SER A 160 -31.54 -37.40 43.77
C SER A 160 -30.70 -37.52 45.04
N VAL A 161 -29.63 -36.71 45.16
CA VAL A 161 -28.78 -36.63 46.36
C VAL A 161 -29.62 -36.22 47.57
N SER A 162 -30.45 -35.18 47.45
CA SER A 162 -31.33 -34.73 48.54
C SER A 162 -32.30 -35.82 49.01
N LEU A 163 -32.83 -36.65 48.09
CA LEU A 163 -33.68 -37.79 48.44
C LEU A 163 -32.89 -38.89 49.16
N LYS A 164 -31.68 -39.19 48.68
CA LYS A 164 -30.79 -40.18 49.31
C LYS A 164 -30.34 -39.75 50.70
N ASP A 165 -30.00 -38.48 50.89
CA ASP A 165 -29.66 -37.94 52.21
C ASP A 165 -30.83 -38.08 53.19
N ARG A 166 -32.06 -37.84 52.73
CA ARG A 166 -33.27 -38.07 53.55
C ARG A 166 -33.45 -39.54 53.91
N GLU A 167 -33.18 -40.47 53.00
CA GLU A 167 -33.21 -41.91 53.29
C GLU A 167 -32.15 -42.30 54.33
N ILE A 168 -30.91 -41.80 54.18
CA ILE A 168 -29.82 -42.04 55.12
C ILE A 168 -30.17 -41.51 56.51
N MET A 169 -30.70 -40.29 56.59
CA MET A 169 -31.11 -39.68 57.86
C MET A 169 -32.22 -40.47 58.56
N LYS A 170 -33.15 -41.07 57.81
CA LYS A 170 -34.17 -41.96 58.38
C LYS A 170 -33.55 -43.23 58.97
N LYS A 171 -32.67 -43.90 58.21
CA LYS A 171 -31.97 -45.10 58.67
C LYS A 171 -31.08 -44.83 59.89
N GLN A 172 -30.37 -43.70 59.90
CA GLN A 172 -29.57 -43.28 61.06
C GLN A 172 -30.45 -43.11 62.31
N LYS A 173 -31.61 -42.47 62.19
CA LYS A 173 -32.57 -42.35 63.31
C LYS A 173 -33.12 -43.70 63.79
N GLU A 174 -33.32 -44.65 62.88
CA GLU A 174 -33.73 -46.02 63.24
C GLU A 174 -32.63 -46.74 64.01
N ILE A 175 -31.39 -46.72 63.52
CA ILE A 175 -30.22 -47.29 64.20
C ILE A 175 -30.03 -46.63 65.56
N GLU A 176 -30.10 -45.30 65.65
CA GLU A 176 -30.01 -44.57 66.93
C GLU A 176 -31.09 -45.00 67.92
N ARG A 177 -32.30 -45.31 67.44
CA ARG A 177 -33.39 -45.81 68.28
C ARG A 177 -33.10 -47.23 68.79
N GLU A 178 -32.63 -48.11 67.92
CA GLU A 178 -32.23 -49.48 68.27
C GLU A 178 -31.10 -49.49 69.29
N VAL A 179 -30.05 -48.70 69.05
CA VAL A 179 -28.92 -48.54 69.98
C VAL A 179 -29.39 -48.00 71.33
N ARG A 180 -30.31 -47.02 71.34
CA ARG A 180 -30.87 -46.47 72.58
C ARG A 180 -31.65 -47.52 73.37
N GLU A 181 -32.43 -48.37 72.69
CA GLU A 181 -33.18 -49.44 73.35
C GLU A 181 -32.25 -50.53 73.89
N GLN A 182 -31.22 -50.94 73.12
CA GLN A 182 -30.21 -51.86 73.62
C GLN A 182 -29.46 -51.31 74.84
N ASN A 183 -29.05 -50.04 74.80
CA ASN A 183 -28.41 -49.38 75.93
C ASN A 183 -29.33 -49.34 77.16
N ARG A 184 -30.64 -49.16 76.97
CA ARG A 184 -31.64 -49.22 78.06
C ARG A 184 -31.74 -50.61 78.67
N ILE A 185 -31.78 -51.66 77.83
CA ILE A 185 -31.83 -53.05 78.30
C ILE A 185 -30.55 -53.38 79.08
N LEU A 186 -29.38 -53.06 78.51
CA LEU A 186 -28.07 -53.27 79.15
C LEU A 186 -27.96 -52.51 80.48
N ASP A 187 -28.48 -51.28 80.59
CA ASP A 187 -28.49 -50.52 81.85
C ASP A 187 -29.39 -51.17 82.91
N CYS A 188 -30.56 -51.68 82.51
CA CYS A 188 -31.43 -52.46 83.41
C CYS A 188 -30.77 -53.77 83.87
N GLU A 189 -30.11 -54.50 82.97
CA GLU A 189 -29.36 -55.72 83.30
C GLU A 189 -28.20 -55.43 84.24
N ARG A 190 -27.44 -54.36 83.97
CA ARG A 190 -26.34 -53.90 84.84
C ARG A 190 -26.85 -53.56 86.23
N LYS A 191 -27.97 -52.84 86.33
CA LYS A 191 -28.62 -52.53 87.62
C LYS A 191 -29.05 -53.80 88.35
N ARG A 192 -29.68 -54.76 87.67
CA ARG A 192 -30.05 -56.07 88.26
C ARG A 192 -28.84 -56.86 88.73
N GLN A 193 -27.76 -56.93 87.94
CA GLN A 193 -26.53 -57.59 88.34
C GLN A 193 -25.89 -56.91 89.55
N GLN A 194 -25.87 -55.58 89.56
CA GLN A 194 -25.35 -54.80 90.69
C GLN A 194 -26.17 -55.04 91.96
N GLU A 195 -27.50 -55.02 91.85
CA GLU A 195 -28.39 -55.40 92.96
C GLU A 195 -28.16 -56.82 93.46
N TYR A 196 -27.90 -57.79 92.56
CA TYR A 196 -27.57 -59.16 92.94
C TYR A 196 -26.21 -59.26 93.65
N LEU A 197 -25.18 -58.58 93.14
CA LEU A 197 -23.87 -58.52 93.79
C LEU A 197 -23.98 -57.92 95.19
N ASP A 198 -24.66 -56.78 95.32
CA ASP A 198 -24.82 -56.09 96.60
C ASP A 198 -25.64 -56.90 97.62
N LYS A 199 -26.71 -57.58 97.20
CA LYS A 199 -27.64 -58.29 98.12
C LYS A 199 -27.31 -59.75 98.39
N VAL A 200 -26.58 -60.43 97.50
CA VAL A 200 -26.32 -61.89 97.60
C VAL A 200 -24.84 -62.18 97.83
N VAL A 201 -23.95 -61.48 97.12
CA VAL A 201 -22.50 -61.76 97.15
C VAL A 201 -21.79 -60.93 98.22
N TYR A 202 -22.07 -59.64 98.31
CA TYR A 202 -21.42 -58.71 99.25
C TYR A 202 -22.09 -58.65 100.63
N THR A 203 -23.22 -59.33 100.82
CA THR A 203 -23.78 -59.62 102.14
C THR A 203 -23.05 -60.81 102.76
N ASN A 204 -22.02 -60.51 103.55
CA ASN A 204 -21.29 -61.53 104.27
C ASN A 204 -22.13 -62.02 105.45
N THR A 205 -22.75 -63.18 105.31
CA THR A 205 -23.43 -63.86 106.42
C THR A 205 -22.42 -64.75 107.13
N PRO A 206 -22.19 -64.58 108.44
CA PRO A 206 -21.24 -65.41 109.17
C PRO A 206 -21.68 -66.88 109.11
N THR A 207 -20.85 -67.72 108.49
CA THR A 207 -21.05 -69.17 108.42
C THR A 207 -21.11 -69.74 109.83
N ALA A 208 -21.91 -70.78 110.08
CA ALA A 208 -22.05 -71.39 111.42
C ALA A 208 -20.70 -71.70 112.09
N ALA A 209 -19.70 -72.11 111.31
CA ALA A 209 -18.32 -72.34 111.74
C ALA A 209 -17.60 -71.10 112.34
N TYR A 210 -18.02 -69.87 112.02
CA TYR A 210 -17.48 -68.64 112.62
C TYR A 210 -17.90 -68.47 114.07
N PHE A 211 -19.16 -68.76 114.40
CA PHE A 211 -19.66 -68.67 115.78
C PHE A 211 -19.08 -69.76 116.69
N GLU A 212 -18.72 -70.92 116.12
CA GLU A 212 -18.06 -72.01 116.83
C GLU A 212 -16.60 -71.71 117.23
N GLN A 213 -15.98 -70.63 116.72
CA GLN A 213 -14.61 -70.23 117.09
C GLN A 213 -14.54 -69.53 118.45
N PHE A 214 -15.60 -68.82 118.86
CA PHE A 214 -15.65 -68.09 120.12
C PHE A 214 -15.99 -69.05 121.28
N ASN A 215 -15.37 -68.85 122.45
CA ASN A 215 -15.49 -69.70 123.65
C ASN A 215 -14.84 -71.09 123.57
N THR A 216 -13.87 -71.29 122.67
CA THR A 216 -13.11 -72.55 122.55
C THR A 216 -11.87 -72.64 123.45
N THR A 217 -11.43 -71.54 124.06
CA THR A 217 -10.30 -71.51 125.00
C THR A 217 -10.63 -70.65 126.23
N THR A 218 -10.22 -71.09 127.42
CA THR A 218 -10.41 -70.39 128.70
C THR A 218 -9.18 -69.55 129.00
N ARG A 219 -9.31 -68.23 129.03
CA ARG A 219 -8.34 -67.30 129.63
C ARG A 219 -9.08 -66.26 130.46
#